data_AF-A0AAC9HJP7-F1
#
_entry.id   AF-A0AAC9HJP7-F1
#
_cell.length_a   1.000
_cell.length_b   1.000
_cell.length_c   1.000
_cell.angle_alpha   90.00
_cell.angle_beta   90.00
_cell.angle_gamma   90.00
#
_symmetry.space_group_name_H-M   'P 1'
#
loop_
_entity.id
_entity.type
_entity.pdbx_description
1 polymer ?
#
loop_
_entity_poly.entity_id
_entity_poly.type
_entity_poly.pdbx_seq_one_letter_code
_entity_poly.pdbx_strand_id
1 'polypeptide(L)' 'MPYTDAGSLSPDSLGYVALSWGLGILKGNGSTFEPGHQVTRAEAAAALVRTLAVKM' A
#
# COMPACT_ATOMS: atom_id res chain seq x y z
N MET A 1 1.22 -4.32 9.34
CA MET A 1 1.07 -2.87 9.10
C MET A 1 0.37 -2.22 10.28
N PRO A 2 0.84 -1.09 10.81
CA PRO A 2 0.24 -0.41 11.95
C PRO A 2 -0.69 0.75 11.52
N TYR A 3 -1.67 0.51 10.65
CA TYR A 3 -2.61 1.55 10.20
C TYR A 3 -3.90 1.52 11.00
N THR A 4 -4.42 2.68 11.40
CA THR A 4 -5.63 2.81 12.22
C THR A 4 -6.92 2.55 11.45
N ASP A 5 -6.90 2.72 10.14
CA ASP A 5 -8.01 2.50 9.21
C ASP A 5 -7.99 1.11 8.55
N ALA A 6 -7.12 0.20 9.01
CA ALA A 6 -7.03 -1.15 8.46
C ALA A 6 -8.38 -1.92 8.51
N GLY A 7 -9.26 -1.58 9.46
CA GLY A 7 -10.62 -2.15 9.53
C GLY A 7 -11.58 -1.67 8.44
N SER A 8 -11.24 -0.62 7.68
CA SER A 8 -12.03 -0.14 6.53
C SER A 8 -11.71 -0.88 5.23
N LEU A 9 -10.66 -1.71 5.24
CA LEU A 9 -10.27 -2.54 4.11
C LEU A 9 -11.23 -3.73 3.96
N SER A 10 -11.52 -4.09 2.71
CA SER A 10 -12.27 -5.33 2.46
C SER A 10 -11.42 -6.54 2.89
N PRO A 11 -12.04 -7.64 3.36
CA PRO A 11 -11.32 -8.84 3.78
C PRO A 11 -10.34 -9.37 2.72
N ASP A 12 -10.75 -9.32 1.44
CA ASP A 12 -9.93 -9.78 0.31
C ASP A 12 -8.71 -8.88 0.05
N SER A 13 -8.79 -7.59 0.38
CA SER A 13 -7.71 -6.63 0.16
C SER A 13 -6.62 -6.68 1.24
N LEU A 14 -6.96 -7.12 2.46
CA LEU A 14 -6.06 -7.09 3.62
C LEU A 14 -4.73 -7.79 3.35
N GLY A 15 -4.76 -8.97 2.70
CA GLY A 15 -3.55 -9.72 2.36
C GLY A 15 -2.64 -8.96 1.40
N TYR A 16 -3.21 -8.36 0.34
CA TYR A 16 -2.46 -7.60 -0.65
C TYR A 16 -1.89 -6.31 -0.06
N VAL A 17 -2.65 -5.61 0.79
CA VAL A 17 -2.17 -4.41 1.47
C VAL A 17 -1.03 -4.76 2.44
N ALA A 18 -1.19 -5.82 3.24
CA ALA A 18 -0.14 -6.25 4.16
C ALA A 18 1.15 -6.64 3.42
N LEU A 19 1.04 -7.36 2.30
CA LEU A 19 2.18 -7.75 1.47
C LEU A 19 2.87 -6.54 0.85
N SER A 20 2.11 -5.68 0.16
CA SER A 20 2.66 -4.49 -0.49
C SER A 20 3.30 -3.52 0.52
N TRP A 21 2.76 -3.41 1.72
CA TRP A 21 3.36 -2.67 2.82
C TRP A 21 4.65 -3.32 3.32
N GLY A 22 4.64 -4.63 3.55
CA GLY A 22 5.81 -5.38 4.03
C GLY A 22 6.97 -5.36 3.04
N LEU A 23 6.67 -5.35 1.75
CA LEU A 23 7.64 -5.19 0.66
C LEU A 23 8.05 -3.72 0.41
N GLY A 24 7.45 -2.78 1.13
CA GLY A 24 7.75 -1.34 0.99
C GLY A 24 7.26 -0.73 -0.34
N ILE A 25 6.37 -1.41 -1.07
CA ILE A 25 5.83 -0.97 -2.36
C ILE A 25 4.83 0.18 -2.16
N LEU A 26 3.84 -0.07 -1.29
CA LEU A 26 2.79 0.90 -0.93
C LEU A 26 2.97 1.35 0.52
N LYS A 27 2.85 2.66 0.72
CA LYS A 27 2.87 3.29 2.04
C LYS A 27 1.72 4.29 2.09
N GLY A 28 1.00 4.29 3.19
CA GLY A 28 0.03 5.34 3.49
C GLY A 28 0.73 6.58 4.06
N ASN A 29 -0.04 7.47 4.68
CA ASN A 29 0.46 8.75 5.20
C ASN A 29 1.22 8.65 6.55
N GLY A 30 1.44 7.42 7.05
CA GLY A 30 2.13 7.14 8.31
C GLY A 30 1.20 6.79 9.47
N SER A 31 -0.07 7.19 9.42
CA SER A 31 -1.10 6.81 10.41
C SER A 31 -2.22 5.97 9.80
N THR A 32 -2.61 6.27 8.57
CA THR A 32 -3.66 5.57 7.82
C THR A 32 -3.14 5.08 6.48
N PHE A 33 -3.77 4.03 5.95
CA PHE A 33 -3.52 3.51 4.61
C PHE A 33 -4.27 4.31 3.53
N GLU A 34 -5.45 4.83 3.85
CA GLU A 34 -6.33 5.61 2.98
C GLU A 34 -6.80 4.83 1.74
N PRO A 35 -7.59 3.76 1.89
CA PRO A 35 -7.98 2.89 0.77
C PRO A 35 -8.78 3.58 -0.34
N GLY A 36 -9.45 4.69 -0.02
CA GLY A 36 -10.17 5.53 -0.98
C GLY A 36 -9.34 6.66 -1.60
N HIS A 37 -8.05 6.77 -1.27
CA HIS A 37 -7.18 7.83 -1.79
C HIS A 37 -7.05 7.74 -3.31
N GLN A 38 -7.21 8.88 -3.97
CA GLN A 38 -7.00 8.96 -5.40
C GLN A 38 -5.51 9.05 -5.70
N VAL A 39 -4.97 7.97 -6.25
CA VAL A 39 -3.54 7.85 -6.56
C VAL A 39 -3.15 8.77 -7.72
N THR A 40 -2.12 9.57 -7.50
CA THR A 40 -1.50 10.40 -8.54
C THR A 40 -0.62 9.57 -9.48
N ARG A 41 -0.34 10.08 -10.68
CA ARG A 41 0.56 9.43 -11.64
C ARG A 41 1.96 9.19 -11.06
N ALA A 42 2.45 10.10 -10.21
CA ALA A 42 3.76 9.99 -9.58
C ALA A 42 3.79 8.86 -8.53
N GLU A 43 2.74 8.76 -7.69
CA GLU A 43 2.61 7.68 -6.71
C GLU A 43 2.49 6.31 -7.37
N ALA A 44 1.68 6.22 -8.44
CA ALA A 44 1.54 4.98 -9.21
C ALA A 44 2.88 4.56 -9.85
N ALA A 45 3.59 5.49 -10.48
CA ALA A 45 4.91 5.21 -11.06
C ALA A 45 5.92 4.77 -9.98
N ALA A 46 5.93 5.42 -8.82
CA ALA A 46 6.80 5.06 -7.71
C ALA A 46 6.49 3.65 -7.17
N ALA A 47 5.21 3.28 -7.05
CA ALA A 47 4.81 1.93 -6.67
C ALA A 47 5.30 0.88 -7.69
N LEU A 48 5.13 1.14 -8.99
CA LEU A 48 5.62 0.24 -10.05
C LEU A 48 7.14 0.03 -9.98
N VAL A 49 7.92 1.12 -9.85
CA VAL A 49 9.39 1.04 -9.73
C VAL A 49 9.80 0.22 -8.50
N ARG A 50 9.13 0.41 -7.36
CA ARG A 50 9.40 -0.36 -6.14
C ARG A 50 9.07 -1.84 -6.31
N THR A 51 7.94 -2.16 -6.95
CA THR A 51 7.56 -3.55 -7.26
C THR A 51 8.65 -4.24 -8.08
N LEU A 52 9.19 -3.58 -9.11
CA LEU A 52 10.26 -4.14 -9.95
C LEU A 52 11.60 -4.30 -9.21
N ALA A 53 11.79 -3.57 -8.12
CA ALA A 53 13.00 -3.64 -7.29
C ALA A 53 12.94 -4.70 -6.19
N VAL A 54 11.78 -5.34 -5.97
CA VAL A 54 11.65 -6.43 -4.99
C VAL A 54 12.53 -7.60 -5.41
N LYS A 55 13.46 -8.01 -4.53
CA LYS A 55 14.26 -9.21 -4.72
C LYS A 55 13.47 -10.43 -4.26
N MET A 56 13.40 -11.44 -5.13
CA MET A 56 12.84 -12.76 -4.83
C MET A 56 13.80 -13.58 -3.97
#